data_AF-A0A661RI44-F1
#
_entry.id   AF-A0A661RI44-F1
#
_cell.length_a   1.000
_cell.length_b   1.000
_cell.length_c   1.000
_cell.angle_alpha   90.00
_cell.angle_beta   90.00
_cell.angle_gamma   90.00
#
_symmetry.space_group_name_H-M   'P 1'
#
loop_
_entity.id
_entity.type
_entity.pdbx_description
1 polymer ?
#
loop_
_entity_poly.entity_id
_entity_poly.type
_entity_poly.pdbx_seq_one_letter_code
_entity_poly.pdbx_strand_id
1 'polypeptide(L)' 'MYSKHRVKLMVLHPTFVFGGAERSIIHILSSLDKERFYIILVTSRKMAALFPPNTVDKLIPIEDLDIN' A
#
# COMPACT_ATOMS: atom_id res chain seq x y z
N MET A 1 -16.08 -16.19 20.05
CA MET A 1 -14.95 -16.26 19.11
C MET A 1 -15.35 -15.48 17.86
N TYR A 2 -15.12 -14.16 17.83
CA TYR A 2 -15.52 -13.34 16.69
C TYR A 2 -14.59 -13.61 15.52
N SER A 3 -15.14 -13.99 14.37
CA SER A 3 -14.43 -14.05 13.09
C SER A 3 -13.74 -12.70 12.87
N LYS A 4 -12.41 -12.63 13.04
CA LYS A 4 -11.63 -11.40 12.86
C LYS A 4 -11.54 -11.11 11.35
N HIS A 5 -12.59 -10.55 10.78
CA HIS A 5 -12.48 -9.97 9.44
C HIS A 5 -11.68 -8.67 9.55
N ARG A 6 -10.47 -8.69 8.96
CA ARG A 6 -9.62 -7.51 8.83
C ARG A 6 -10.37 -6.41 8.06
N VAL A 7 -10.22 -5.16 8.50
CA VAL A 7 -10.74 -3.98 7.79
C VAL A 7 -9.95 -3.81 6.50
N LYS A 8 -10.64 -3.75 5.36
CA LYS A 8 -9.99 -3.49 4.06
C LYS A 8 -9.70 -2.00 3.93
N LEU A 9 -8.42 -1.66 3.81
CA LEU A 9 -7.96 -0.29 3.58
C LEU A 9 -7.38 -0.18 2.18
N MET A 10 -8.03 0.58 1.31
CA MET A 10 -7.51 0.90 -0.02
C MET A 10 -6.79 2.24 0.04
N VAL A 11 -5.52 2.24 -0.36
CA VAL A 11 -4.65 3.41 -0.32
C VAL A 11 -4.33 3.80 -1.75
N LEU A 12 -4.89 4.94 -2.18
CA LEU A 12 -4.67 5.51 -3.50
C LEU A 12 -3.45 6.43 -3.44
N HIS A 13 -2.31 5.96 -3.97
CA HIS A 13 -1.09 6.73 -4.08
C HIS A 13 -0.43 6.54 -5.46
N PRO A 14 -1.10 6.98 -6.54
CA PRO A 14 -0.65 6.75 -7.91
C PRO A 14 0.53 7.66 -8.25
N THR A 15 1.75 7.20 -7.95
CA THR A 15 2.98 7.96 -8.18
C THR A 15 4.05 7.09 -8.83
N PHE A 16 4.91 7.72 -9.63
CA PHE A 16 6.12 7.16 -10.22
C PHE A 16 7.41 7.72 -9.61
N VAL A 17 7.27 8.75 -8.77
CA VAL A 17 8.38 9.51 -8.19
C VAL A 17 8.49 9.25 -6.70
N PHE A 18 9.72 9.32 -6.20
CA PHE A 18 10.00 9.18 -4.77
C PHE A 18 10.35 10.54 -4.17
N GLY A 19 9.55 10.97 -3.21
CA GLY A 19 9.69 12.25 -2.53
C GLY A 19 9.26 12.19 -1.06
N GLY A 20 8.78 13.32 -0.54
CA GLY A 20 8.37 13.43 0.86
C GLY A 20 7.13 12.60 1.18
N ALA A 21 6.11 12.66 0.31
CA ALA A 21 4.85 11.96 0.50
C ALA A 21 5.03 10.44 0.55
N GLU A 22 5.93 9.90 -0.27
CA GLU A 22 6.24 8.47 -0.34
C GLU A 22 6.93 7.96 0.93
N ARG A 23 7.82 8.77 1.52
CA ARG A 23 8.43 8.42 2.82
C ARG A 23 7.38 8.35 3.92
N SER A 24 6.47 9.33 3.95
CA SER A 24 5.37 9.35 4.91
C SER A 24 4.44 8.16 4.73
N ILE A 25 4.07 7.82 3.48
CA ILE A 25 3.15 6.71 3.25
C ILE A 25 3.79 5.36 3.58
N ILE A 26 5.06 5.16 3.26
CA ILE A 26 5.80 3.96 3.68
C ILE A 26 5.77 3.85 5.20
N HIS A 27 6.13 4.92 5.91
CA HIS A 27 6.12 4.92 7.38
C HIS A 27 4.74 4.59 7.95
N ILE A 28 3.69 5.27 7.49
CA ILE A 28 2.32 5.04 7.94
C ILE A 28 1.91 3.59 7.70
N LEU A 29 2.08 3.08 6.46
CA LEU A 29 1.66 1.73 6.12
C LEU A 29 2.47 0.68 6.87
N SER A 30 3.77 0.87 7.07
CA SER A 30 4.61 -0.06 7.84
C SER A 30 4.23 -0.11 9.32
N SER A 31 3.66 0.96 9.89
CA SER A 31 3.25 1.02 11.30
C SER A 31 1.81 0.56 11.57
N LEU A 32 1.00 0.28 10.55
CA LEU A 32 -0.38 -0.20 10.73
C LEU A 32 -0.42 -1.63 11.31
N ASP A 33 -1.37 -1.86 12.22
CA ASP A 33 -1.66 -3.18 12.78
C ASP A 33 -2.15 -4.16 11.70
N LYS A 34 -1.28 -5.09 11.28
CA LYS A 34 -1.53 -6.06 10.21
C LYS A 34 -2.58 -7.09 10.58
N GLU A 35 -2.78 -7.36 11.87
CA GLU A 35 -3.84 -8.25 12.36
C GLU A 35 -5.22 -7.61 12.22
N ARG A 36 -5.29 -6.29 12.12
CA ARG A 36 -6.55 -5.52 11.98
C ARG A 36 -6.84 -5.07 10.56
N PHE A 37 -5.82 -4.70 9.78
CA PHE A 37 -6.02 -4.08 8.47
C PHE A 37 -5.49 -4.93 7.33
N TYR A 38 -6.32 -5.19 6.32
CA TYR A 38 -5.92 -5.74 5.02
C TYR A 38 -5.66 -4.58 4.05
N ILE A 39 -4.40 -4.36 3.69
CA ILE A 39 -3.96 -3.15 2.99
C ILE A 39 -3.82 -3.44 1.49
N ILE A 40 -4.58 -2.69 0.70
CA ILE A 40 -4.51 -2.69 -0.76
C ILE A 40 -3.86 -1.36 -1.17
N LEU A 41 -2.69 -1.42 -1.76
CA LEU A 41 -1.98 -0.24 -2.25
C LEU A 41 -2.16 -0.10 -3.76
N VAL A 42 -2.54 1.10 -4.21
CA VAL A 42 -2.61 1.47 -5.61
C VAL A 42 -1.46 2.45 -5.90
N THR A 43 -0.41 1.98 -6.56
CA THR A 43 0.80 2.77 -6.88
C THR A 43 1.57 2.13 -8.03
N SER A 44 2.64 2.76 -8.53
CA SER A 44 3.48 2.14 -9.57
C SER A 44 4.27 0.94 -9.03
N ARG A 45 4.61 -0.02 -9.89
CA ARG A 45 5.46 -1.17 -9.49
C ARG A 45 6.82 -0.70 -8.99
N LYS A 46 7.38 0.31 -9.65
CA LYS A 46 8.63 0.96 -9.23
C LYS A 46 8.51 1.50 -7.80
N MET A 47 7.37 2.10 -7.47
CA MET A 47 7.16 2.64 -6.14
C MET A 47 6.98 1.53 -5.10
N ALA A 48 6.16 0.53 -5.41
CA ALA A 48 5.90 -0.61 -4.55
C ALA A 48 7.19 -1.36 -4.15
N ALA A 49 8.17 -1.41 -5.06
CA ALA A 49 9.48 -2.04 -4.79
C ALA A 49 10.30 -1.37 -3.68
N LEU A 50 10.00 -0.12 -3.30
CA LEU A 50 10.67 0.56 -2.19
C LEU A 50 10.04 0.27 -0.83
N PHE A 51 8.87 -0.38 -0.79
CA PHE A 51 8.22 -0.71 0.47
C PHE A 51 8.90 -1.92 1.12
N PRO A 52 9.07 -1.93 2.45
CA PRO A 52 9.53 -3.11 3.15
C PRO A 52 8.64 -4.33 2.85
N PRO A 53 9.20 -5.55 2.85
CA PRO A 53 8.42 -6.78 2.70
C PRO A 53 7.23 -6.83 3.68
N ASN A 54 6.10 -7.39 3.26
CA ASN A 54 4.88 -7.51 4.05
C ASN A 54 4.24 -6.19 4.50
N THR A 55 4.61 -5.04 3.91
CA THR A 55 3.95 -3.77 4.22
C THR A 55 2.51 -3.73 3.72
N VAL A 56 2.22 -4.38 2.59
CA VAL A 56 0.90 -4.43 1.95
C VAL A 56 0.49 -5.87 1.68
N ASP A 57 -0.81 -6.14 1.71
CA ASP A 57 -1.36 -7.46 1.38
C ASP A 57 -1.62 -7.63 -0.11
N LYS A 58 -1.95 -6.53 -0.79
CA LYS A 58 -2.21 -6.51 -2.23
C LYS A 58 -1.68 -5.22 -2.85
N LEU A 59 -1.05 -5.36 -4.00
CA LEU A 59 -0.69 -4.25 -4.88
C LEU A 59 -1.64 -4.24 -6.08
N ILE A 60 -2.13 -3.06 -6.44
CA ILE A 60 -2.76 -2.77 -7.73
C ILE A 60 -1.83 -1.80 -8.45
N PRO A 61 -1.04 -2.27 -9.43
CA PRO A 61 -0.18 -1.42 -10.23
C PRO A 61 -1.00 -0.40 -11.02
N ILE A 62 -0.60 0.86 -10.98
CA ILE A 62 -1.28 1.91 -11.78
C ILE A 62 -1.02 1.76 -13.27
N GLU A 63 0.07 1.07 -13.63
CA GLU A 63 0.39 0.70 -15.01
C GLU A 63 -0.65 -0.28 -15.59
N ASP A 64 -1.34 -1.06 -14.74
CA ASP A 64 -2.42 -1.96 -15.18
C ASP A 64 -3.76 -1.22 -15.34
N LEU A 65 -3.80 0.06 -14.97
CA LEU A 65 -4.96 0.94 -15.06
C LEU A 65 -4.80 2.00 -16.17
N ASP A 66 -3.78 1.84 -17.03
CA ASP A 66 -3.40 2.78 -18.09
C ASP A 66 -3.12 4.22 -17.58
N ILE A 67 -2.66 4.35 -16.34
CA ILE A 67 -2.22 5.63 -15.76
C ILE A 67 -0.71 5.76 -16.00
N ASN A 68 -0.28 6.82 -16.70
CA ASN A 68 1.12 7.12 -17.05
C ASN A 68 1.63 8.41 -16.40
#